data_AF-A0A955LJX6-F1
#
_entry.id   AF-A0A955LJX6-F1
#
_cell.length_a   1.000
_cell.length_b   1.000
_cell.length_c   1.000
_cell.angle_alpha   90.00
_cell.angle_beta   90.00
_cell.angle_gamma   90.00
#
_symmetry.space_group_name_H-M   'P 1'
#
loop_
_entity.id
_entity.type
_entity.pdbx_description
1 polymer ?
#
loop_
_entity_poly.entity_id
_entity_poly.type
_entity_poly.pdbx_seq_one_letter_code
_entity_poly.pdbx_strand_id
1 'polypeptide(L)'
;GDILTSHLAKQEDSILMATQGAITAPAKTNVNNLGYFLDGWADLIEDRGDKAQEARQLVFQYLKERNMPDITVAQRTGTVETNPSTRPYNITTTHPGATTAIYVGQHGKDLYVSWRTFIAPVLNTWVWMLPIIAAIIGIYVWYQVDDRLRGFPFSSFSSGSNSGSIVVGILTFLLVLSAELYFVGWLGRMTKGTSSAYFFVEPNLFDAEDITAMSFAAHKSILRALDKTGIDTSQLRLKQQFKGGRTTESV
;
A
#
# COMPACT_ATOMS: atom_id res chain seq x y z
N GLY A 1 -53.14 -14.69 -17.20
CA GLY A 1 -51.87 -15.41 -17.17
C GLY A 1 -50.73 -14.55 -17.70
N ASP A 2 -50.83 -14.09 -18.94
CA ASP A 2 -49.66 -13.57 -19.70
C ASP A 2 -49.22 -12.12 -19.45
N ILE A 3 -49.97 -11.32 -18.69
CA ILE A 3 -49.61 -9.91 -18.45
C ILE A 3 -48.67 -9.75 -17.24
N LEU A 4 -48.69 -10.70 -16.31
CA LEU A 4 -47.84 -10.67 -15.10
C LEU A 4 -46.40 -11.12 -15.38
N THR A 5 -46.19 -12.03 -16.34
CA THR A 5 -44.86 -12.53 -16.73
C THR A 5 -44.06 -11.50 -17.55
N SER A 6 -44.70 -10.69 -18.39
CA SER A 6 -43.99 -9.67 -19.18
C SER A 6 -43.54 -8.47 -18.34
N HIS A 7 -44.27 -8.15 -17.26
CA HIS A 7 -43.89 -7.09 -16.33
C HIS A 7 -42.74 -7.49 -15.41
N LEU A 8 -42.65 -8.75 -14.99
CA LEU A 8 -41.53 -9.26 -14.19
C LEU A 8 -40.22 -9.28 -14.99
N ALA A 9 -40.24 -9.74 -16.25
CA ALA A 9 -39.04 -9.75 -17.10
C ALA A 9 -38.50 -8.33 -17.38
N LYS A 10 -39.38 -7.35 -17.57
CA LYS A 10 -38.98 -5.95 -17.83
C LYS A 10 -38.43 -5.26 -16.56
N GLN A 11 -38.85 -5.72 -15.38
CA GLN A 11 -38.37 -5.21 -14.10
C GLN A 11 -37.01 -5.80 -13.72
N GLU A 12 -36.74 -7.06 -14.06
CA GLU A 12 -35.40 -7.67 -13.90
C GLU A 12 -34.36 -7.01 -14.80
N ASP A 13 -34.70 -6.71 -16.06
CA ASP A 13 -33.80 -5.97 -16.98
C ASP A 13 -33.52 -4.53 -16.49
N SER A 14 -34.51 -3.88 -15.86
CA SER A 14 -34.35 -2.52 -15.32
C SER A 14 -33.48 -2.51 -14.06
N ILE A 15 -33.48 -3.58 -13.27
CA ILE A 15 -32.62 -3.74 -12.08
C ILE A 15 -31.17 -4.09 -12.49
N LEU A 16 -30.98 -4.88 -13.56
CA LEU A 16 -29.65 -5.15 -14.12
C LEU A 16 -29.02 -3.90 -14.76
N MET A 17 -29.81 -3.00 -15.32
CA MET A 17 -29.34 -1.71 -15.86
C MET A 17 -29.03 -0.67 -14.78
N ALA A 18 -29.74 -0.67 -13.64
CA ALA A 18 -29.55 0.32 -12.57
C ALA A 18 -28.33 0.05 -11.66
N THR A 19 -27.66 -1.10 -11.81
CA THR A 19 -26.46 -1.46 -11.03
C THR A 19 -25.16 -1.20 -11.79
N GLN A 20 -25.17 -0.34 -12.81
CA GLN A 20 -23.96 0.32 -13.30
C GLN A 20 -23.67 1.53 -12.39
N GLY A 21 -23.29 1.23 -11.14
CA GLY A 21 -22.75 2.23 -10.23
C GLY A 21 -21.63 2.99 -10.94
N ALA A 22 -21.70 4.31 -10.89
CA ALA A 22 -20.76 5.23 -11.54
C ALA A 22 -19.34 4.66 -11.48
N ILE A 23 -18.84 4.23 -12.65
CA ILE A 23 -17.48 3.69 -12.79
C ILE A 23 -16.56 4.88 -12.56
N THR A 24 -16.27 5.14 -11.29
CA THR A 24 -15.30 6.14 -10.89
C THR A 24 -14.00 5.71 -11.53
N ALA A 25 -13.39 6.62 -12.31
CA ALA A 25 -12.17 6.31 -13.02
C ALA A 25 -11.19 5.63 -12.06
N PRO A 26 -10.64 4.45 -12.40
CA PRO A 26 -9.81 3.68 -11.49
C PRO A 26 -8.68 4.56 -11.00
N ALA A 27 -8.62 4.75 -9.68
CA ALA A 27 -7.65 5.64 -9.07
C ALA A 27 -6.23 5.20 -9.46
N LYS A 28 -5.38 6.17 -9.78
CA LYS A 28 -4.01 5.92 -10.22
C LYS A 28 -3.14 5.51 -9.02
N THR A 29 -2.26 4.54 -9.23
CA THR A 29 -1.27 4.10 -8.25
C THR A 29 0.08 3.94 -8.95
N ASN A 30 1.13 4.50 -8.37
CA ASN A 30 2.49 4.29 -8.84
C ASN A 30 2.97 2.91 -8.37
N VAL A 31 3.26 2.01 -9.32
CA VAL A 31 3.67 0.63 -9.01
C VAL A 31 5.03 0.59 -8.32
N ASN A 32 5.88 1.60 -8.53
CA ASN A 32 7.19 1.70 -7.88
C ASN A 32 7.09 2.00 -6.38
N ASN A 33 5.94 2.49 -5.92
CA ASN A 33 5.72 2.88 -4.52
C ASN A 33 4.99 1.81 -3.70
N LEU A 34 4.91 0.57 -4.20
CA LEU A 34 4.24 -0.53 -3.50
C LEU A 34 5.10 -1.15 -2.37
N GLY A 35 6.39 -0.80 -2.29
CA GLY A 35 7.31 -1.29 -1.26
C GLY A 35 8.27 -2.36 -1.76
N TYR A 36 8.82 -3.14 -0.83
CA TYR A 36 9.80 -4.19 -1.12
C TYR A 36 9.10 -5.44 -1.66
N PHE A 37 9.65 -6.03 -2.73
CA PHE A 37 9.15 -7.28 -3.28
C PHE A 37 9.30 -8.42 -2.26
N LEU A 38 8.18 -9.03 -1.88
CA LEU A 38 8.15 -10.18 -0.98
C LEU A 38 8.06 -11.49 -1.77
N ASP A 39 7.03 -11.60 -2.61
CA ASP A 39 6.79 -12.80 -3.39
C ASP A 39 6.02 -12.51 -4.68
N GLY A 40 6.01 -13.47 -5.60
CA GLY A 40 5.18 -13.38 -6.80
C GLY A 40 5.15 -14.62 -7.66
N TRP A 41 4.23 -14.62 -8.62
CA TRP A 41 4.08 -15.64 -9.65
C TRP A 41 3.64 -14.97 -10.94
N ALA A 42 4.04 -15.55 -12.06
CA ALA A 42 3.64 -15.10 -13.38
C ALA A 42 3.58 -16.28 -14.33
N ASP A 43 2.65 -16.20 -15.28
CA ASP A 43 2.51 -17.17 -16.34
C ASP A 43 1.96 -16.53 -17.62
N LEU A 44 2.19 -17.22 -18.73
CA LEU A 44 1.73 -16.82 -20.06
C LEU A 44 0.92 -17.96 -20.65
N ILE A 45 -0.33 -17.68 -21.02
CA ILE A 45 -1.26 -18.64 -21.58
C ILE A 45 -1.42 -18.33 -23.06
N GLU A 46 -1.01 -19.26 -23.91
CA GLU A 46 -1.00 -19.10 -25.36
C GLU A 46 -2.42 -18.97 -25.94
N ASP A 47 -2.59 -18.10 -26.93
CA ASP A 47 -3.84 -17.95 -27.71
C ASP A 47 -5.12 -17.68 -26.88
N ARG A 48 -4.97 -16.93 -25.78
CA ARG A 48 -6.08 -16.55 -24.86
C ARG A 48 -6.15 -15.07 -24.53
N GLY A 49 -5.42 -14.23 -25.26
CA GLY A 49 -5.32 -12.78 -25.00
C GLY A 49 -6.66 -12.04 -25.02
N ASP A 50 -7.63 -12.51 -25.80
CA ASP A 50 -9.00 -11.98 -25.88
C ASP A 50 -9.78 -12.13 -24.57
N LYS A 51 -9.41 -13.10 -23.72
CA LYS A 51 -10.03 -13.36 -22.41
C LYS A 51 -9.53 -12.47 -21.28
N ALA A 52 -8.56 -11.59 -21.52
CA ALA A 52 -7.93 -10.79 -20.48
C ALA A 52 -8.90 -9.93 -19.66
N GLN A 53 -9.85 -9.26 -20.33
CA GLN A 53 -10.80 -8.39 -19.64
C GLN A 53 -11.77 -9.18 -18.77
N GLU A 54 -12.30 -10.29 -19.29
CA GLU A 54 -13.22 -11.20 -18.60
C GLU A 54 -12.53 -11.82 -17.37
N ALA A 55 -11.35 -12.40 -17.56
CA ALA A 55 -10.57 -13.01 -16.49
C ALA A 55 -10.23 -11.99 -15.38
N ARG A 56 -9.84 -10.76 -15.74
CA ARG A 56 -9.56 -9.70 -14.77
C ARG A 56 -10.78 -9.34 -13.92
N GLN A 57 -11.96 -9.25 -14.52
CA GLN A 57 -13.21 -8.95 -13.81
C GLN A 57 -13.59 -10.08 -12.86
N LEU A 58 -13.47 -11.34 -13.31
CA LEU A 58 -13.72 -12.52 -12.47
C LEU A 58 -12.73 -12.61 -11.29
N VAL A 59 -11.45 -12.30 -11.50
CA VAL A 59 -10.48 -12.23 -10.40
C VAL A 59 -10.92 -11.22 -9.34
N PHE A 60 -11.34 -10.03 -9.77
CA PHE A 60 -11.80 -8.99 -8.84
C PHE A 60 -13.05 -9.41 -8.07
N GLN A 61 -14.01 -10.01 -8.77
CA GLN A 61 -15.22 -10.55 -8.17
C GLN A 61 -14.89 -11.63 -7.13
N TYR A 62 -14.07 -12.62 -7.48
CA TYR A 62 -13.69 -13.69 -6.55
C TYR A 62 -12.87 -13.21 -5.35
N LEU A 63 -12.07 -12.16 -5.50
CA LEU A 63 -11.41 -11.53 -4.36
C LEU A 63 -12.39 -10.88 -3.40
N LYS A 64 -13.42 -10.20 -3.92
CA LYS A 64 -14.48 -9.59 -3.10
C LYS A 64 -15.36 -10.63 -2.41
N GLU A 65 -15.75 -11.69 -3.13
CA GLU A 65 -16.62 -12.75 -2.61
C GLU A 65 -15.99 -13.51 -1.43
N ARG A 66 -14.66 -13.54 -1.33
CA ARG A 66 -13.97 -14.16 -0.18
C ARG A 66 -14.19 -13.43 1.14
N ASN A 67 -14.59 -12.16 1.11
CA ASN A 67 -14.84 -11.33 2.30
C ASN A 67 -13.75 -11.50 3.38
N MET A 68 -12.49 -11.38 2.98
CA MET A 68 -11.37 -11.58 3.89
C MET A 68 -11.32 -10.43 4.91
N PRO A 69 -11.19 -10.73 6.21
CA PRO A 69 -11.10 -9.69 7.23
C PRO A 69 -9.84 -8.84 6.98
N ASP A 70 -9.95 -7.54 7.24
CA ASP A 70 -8.83 -6.59 7.19
C ASP A 70 -8.07 -6.51 5.85
N ILE A 71 -8.68 -7.01 4.77
CA ILE A 71 -8.15 -6.93 3.40
C ILE A 71 -9.07 -6.04 2.56
N THR A 72 -8.52 -4.95 2.03
CA THR A 72 -9.22 -4.09 1.07
C THR A 72 -8.92 -4.57 -0.35
N VAL A 73 -9.95 -4.75 -1.17
CA VAL A 73 -9.84 -5.12 -2.59
C VAL A 73 -10.26 -3.94 -3.47
N ALA A 74 -9.38 -3.49 -4.35
CA ALA A 74 -9.62 -2.36 -5.26
C ALA A 74 -9.11 -2.63 -6.68
N GLN A 75 -9.70 -1.96 -7.67
CA GLN A 75 -9.11 -1.88 -9.01
C GLN A 75 -8.40 -0.54 -9.15
N ARG A 76 -7.14 -0.58 -9.60
CA ARG A 76 -6.30 0.62 -9.75
C ARG A 76 -5.60 0.60 -11.09
N THR A 77 -5.32 1.77 -11.61
CA THR A 77 -4.51 1.91 -12.82
C THR A 77 -3.07 2.16 -12.42
N GLY A 78 -2.21 1.18 -12.68
CA GLY A 78 -0.78 1.26 -12.44
C GLY A 78 -0.10 2.10 -13.51
N THR A 79 0.78 3.00 -13.07
CA THR A 79 1.65 3.80 -13.93
C THR A 79 3.11 3.62 -13.52
N VAL A 80 4.03 3.72 -14.48
CA VAL A 80 5.48 3.77 -14.23
C VAL A 80 5.94 5.21 -14.46
N GLU A 81 6.69 5.79 -13.52
CA GLU A 81 7.00 7.24 -13.50
C GLU A 81 7.51 7.82 -14.83
N THR A 82 8.30 7.05 -15.56
CA THR A 82 8.94 7.50 -16.80
C THR A 82 8.20 7.10 -18.08
N ASN A 83 7.10 6.35 -18.00
CA ASN A 83 6.40 5.85 -19.17
C ASN A 83 4.88 6.11 -19.06
N PRO A 84 4.24 6.75 -20.06
CA PRO A 84 2.78 6.98 -20.05
C PRO A 84 1.95 5.70 -20.15
N SER A 85 2.59 4.53 -20.30
CA SER A 85 1.92 3.24 -20.31
C SER A 85 1.17 2.99 -19.01
N THR A 86 -0.14 2.83 -19.11
CA THR A 86 -1.01 2.49 -18.00
C THR A 86 -1.43 1.03 -18.07
N ARG A 87 -1.54 0.36 -16.92
CA ARG A 87 -1.99 -1.04 -16.84
C ARG A 87 -3.03 -1.18 -15.73
N PRO A 88 -4.16 -1.84 -15.97
CA PRO A 88 -5.13 -2.08 -14.92
C PRO A 88 -4.69 -3.23 -14.01
N TYR A 89 -4.71 -3.00 -12.70
CA TYR A 89 -4.41 -4.00 -11.68
C TYR A 89 -5.63 -4.19 -10.77
N ASN A 90 -5.82 -5.43 -10.31
CA ASN A 90 -6.58 -5.70 -9.09
C ASN A 90 -5.57 -5.68 -7.94
N ILE A 91 -5.83 -4.88 -6.91
CA ILE A 91 -4.96 -4.69 -5.77
C ILE A 91 -5.67 -5.16 -4.50
N THR A 92 -4.98 -5.96 -3.69
CA THR A 92 -5.40 -6.27 -2.33
C THR A 92 -4.40 -5.71 -1.33
N THR A 93 -4.87 -5.04 -0.28
CA THR A 93 -4.01 -4.43 0.75
C THR A 93 -4.41 -4.89 2.13
N THR A 94 -3.44 -5.19 2.99
CA THR A 94 -3.64 -5.58 4.39
C THR A 94 -2.67 -4.88 5.33
N HIS A 95 -2.92 -4.96 6.64
CA HIS A 95 -2.07 -4.40 7.67
C HIS A 95 -0.88 -5.33 7.98
N PRO A 96 0.33 -4.81 8.31
CA PRO A 96 0.79 -3.43 8.19
C PRO A 96 1.46 -3.18 6.84
N GLY A 97 0.69 -2.75 5.82
CA GLY A 97 1.23 -2.20 4.58
C GLY A 97 1.62 -3.22 3.52
N ALA A 98 1.13 -4.45 3.61
CA ALA A 98 1.33 -5.45 2.56
C ALA A 98 0.32 -5.27 1.43
N THR A 99 0.80 -5.32 0.20
CA THR A 99 0.00 -5.09 -1.00
C THR A 99 0.27 -6.16 -2.04
N THR A 100 -0.78 -6.87 -2.49
CA THR A 100 -0.68 -7.78 -3.64
C THR A 100 -1.27 -7.11 -4.87
N ALA A 101 -0.43 -6.87 -5.87
CA ALA A 101 -0.82 -6.37 -7.17
C ALA A 101 -1.00 -7.54 -8.14
N ILE A 102 -2.20 -7.67 -8.70
CA ILE A 102 -2.58 -8.74 -9.62
C ILE A 102 -2.82 -8.11 -10.99
N TYR A 103 -2.08 -8.59 -11.98
CA TYR A 103 -2.19 -8.17 -13.37
C TYR A 103 -2.71 -9.31 -14.22
N VAL A 104 -3.75 -9.02 -14.99
CA VAL A 104 -4.33 -9.90 -15.99
C VAL A 104 -4.50 -9.06 -17.25
N GLY A 105 -3.74 -9.36 -18.30
CA GLY A 105 -3.66 -8.51 -19.48
C GLY A 105 -3.30 -9.28 -20.74
N GLN A 106 -3.72 -8.74 -21.88
CA GLN A 106 -3.36 -9.25 -23.18
C GLN A 106 -1.89 -8.90 -23.50
N HIS A 107 -1.14 -9.88 -23.97
CA HIS A 107 0.21 -9.71 -24.49
C HIS A 107 0.28 -10.31 -25.91
N GLY A 108 -0.10 -9.52 -26.91
CA GLY A 108 -0.27 -10.03 -28.28
C GLY A 108 -1.49 -10.96 -28.36
N LYS A 109 -1.28 -12.21 -28.78
CA LYS A 109 -2.33 -13.25 -28.79
C LYS A 109 -2.47 -13.97 -27.46
N ASP A 110 -1.52 -13.78 -26.56
CA ASP A 110 -1.42 -14.53 -25.33
C ASP A 110 -2.02 -13.76 -24.16
N LEU A 111 -2.44 -14.49 -23.14
CA LEU A 111 -2.90 -13.94 -21.87
C LEU A 111 -1.76 -13.99 -20.86
N TYR A 112 -1.30 -12.83 -20.42
CA TYR A 112 -0.33 -12.73 -19.36
C TYR A 112 -1.03 -12.52 -18.02
N VAL A 113 -0.68 -13.37 -17.06
CA VAL A 113 -1.24 -13.33 -15.71
C VAL A 113 -0.09 -13.29 -14.72
N SER A 114 -0.14 -12.37 -13.77
CA SER A 114 0.84 -12.32 -12.69
C SER A 114 0.25 -11.75 -11.43
N TRP A 115 0.82 -12.12 -10.29
CA TRP A 115 0.61 -11.42 -9.04
C TRP A 115 1.95 -11.22 -8.35
N ARG A 116 2.08 -10.10 -7.65
CA ARG A 116 3.27 -9.76 -6.86
C ARG A 116 2.83 -9.14 -5.55
N THR A 117 3.36 -9.65 -4.46
CA THR A 117 3.15 -9.14 -3.12
C THR A 117 4.34 -8.29 -2.71
N PHE A 118 4.05 -7.10 -2.20
CA PHE A 118 5.01 -6.12 -1.73
C PHE A 118 4.72 -5.79 -0.27
N ILE A 119 5.74 -5.42 0.48
CA ILE A 119 5.62 -4.88 1.84
C ILE A 119 6.16 -3.46 1.83
N ALA A 120 5.29 -2.50 2.13
CA ALA A 120 5.69 -1.10 2.35
C ALA A 120 5.85 -0.85 3.85
N PRO A 121 6.94 -0.20 4.29
CA PRO A 121 7.10 0.17 5.68
C PRO A 121 6.05 1.22 6.06
N VAL A 122 5.21 0.90 7.04
CA VAL A 122 4.18 1.83 7.55
C VAL A 122 4.76 2.59 8.73
N LEU A 123 4.74 3.91 8.67
CA LEU A 123 5.16 4.75 9.80
C LEU A 123 4.25 4.49 10.99
N ASN A 124 4.85 4.30 12.16
CA ASN A 124 4.09 4.12 13.38
C ASN A 124 3.41 5.45 13.77
N THR A 125 2.14 5.40 14.15
CA THR A 125 1.32 6.60 14.42
C THR A 125 1.96 7.51 15.46
N TRP A 126 2.64 6.96 16.47
CA TRP A 126 3.30 7.75 17.52
C TRP A 126 4.45 8.62 16.98
N VAL A 127 5.09 8.25 15.86
CA VAL A 127 6.19 9.03 15.25
C VAL A 127 5.70 10.41 14.81
N TRP A 128 4.42 10.53 14.45
CA TRP A 128 3.79 11.82 14.12
C TRP A 128 3.69 12.77 15.32
N MET A 129 3.85 12.27 16.54
CA MET A 129 3.85 13.10 17.75
C MET A 129 5.19 13.81 17.97
N LEU A 130 6.31 13.28 17.44
CA LEU A 130 7.65 13.88 17.59
C LEU A 130 7.69 15.36 17.13
N PRO A 131 7.27 15.73 15.90
CA PRO A 131 7.28 17.13 15.50
C PRO A 131 6.37 18.02 16.37
N ILE A 132 5.31 17.47 16.97
CA ILE A 132 4.42 18.22 17.87
C ILE A 132 5.15 18.52 19.18
N ILE A 133 5.84 17.53 19.76
CA ILE A 133 6.62 17.69 20.98
C ILE A 133 7.76 18.69 20.76
N ALA A 134 8.51 18.54 19.67
CA ALA A 134 9.56 19.47 19.29
C ALA A 134 9.02 20.90 19.09
N ALA A 135 7.83 21.07 18.51
CA ALA A 135 7.19 22.37 18.34
C ALA A 135 6.81 23.01 19.68
N ILE A 136 6.23 22.24 20.61
CA ILE A 136 5.89 22.72 21.96
C ILE A 136 7.14 23.18 22.70
N ILE A 137 8.21 22.38 22.67
CA ILE A 137 9.49 22.74 23.30
C ILE A 137 10.10 23.97 22.63
N GLY A 138 10.10 24.02 21.29
CA GLY A 138 10.62 25.16 20.53
C GLY A 138 9.88 26.46 20.85
N ILE A 139 8.55 26.42 20.92
CA ILE A 139 7.69 27.54 21.33
C ILE A 139 7.98 27.94 22.78
N TYR A 140 8.06 26.97 23.69
CA TYR A 140 8.36 27.25 25.10
C TYR A 140 9.72 27.93 25.26
N VAL A 141 10.76 27.42 24.60
CA VAL A 141 12.09 28.04 24.62
C VAL A 141 12.04 29.43 24.00
N TRP A 142 11.36 29.61 22.87
CA TRP A 142 11.19 30.92 22.23
C TRP A 142 10.58 31.95 23.18
N TYR A 143 9.53 31.61 23.95
CA TYR A 143 8.95 32.51 24.95
C TYR A 143 9.92 32.83 26.11
N GLN A 144 10.76 31.88 26.53
CA GLN A 144 11.74 32.11 27.60
C GLN A 144 12.96 32.91 27.14
N VAL A 145 13.28 32.86 25.83
CA VAL A 145 14.43 33.53 25.22
C VAL A 145 14.33 35.05 25.33
N ASP A 146 13.13 35.62 25.19
CA ASP A 146 12.92 37.07 25.20
C ASP A 146 13.33 37.72 26.54
N ASP A 147 13.22 37.01 27.67
CA ASP A 147 13.49 37.56 28.99
C ASP A 147 14.93 37.31 29.50
N ARG A 148 15.63 36.27 29.01
CA ARG A 148 16.92 35.81 29.60
C ARG A 148 18.13 35.85 28.68
N LEU A 149 17.97 35.94 27.35
CA LEU A 149 19.08 35.75 26.40
C LEU A 149 19.73 37.03 25.85
N ARG A 150 19.41 38.20 26.42
CA ARG A 150 20.15 39.46 26.13
C ARG A 150 21.67 39.39 26.42
N GLY A 151 22.16 38.34 27.10
CA GLY A 151 23.57 38.16 27.47
C GLY A 151 24.32 36.98 26.85
N PHE A 152 23.71 36.16 25.98
CA PHE A 152 24.40 35.00 25.35
C PHE A 152 25.08 35.38 24.01
N PRO A 153 26.12 34.64 23.56
CA PRO A 153 26.84 34.89 22.31
C PRO A 153 25.99 34.78 21.02
N PHE A 154 24.73 34.34 21.12
CA PHE A 154 23.76 34.36 20.02
C PHE A 154 22.96 35.68 19.94
N SER A 155 23.23 36.65 20.81
CA SER A 155 22.60 37.98 20.80
C SER A 155 22.80 38.75 19.49
N SER A 156 23.79 38.37 18.68
CA SER A 156 24.01 38.90 17.33
C SER A 156 22.86 38.61 16.36
N PHE A 157 22.08 37.54 16.59
CA PHE A 157 20.90 37.21 15.78
C PHE A 157 19.62 37.88 16.29
N SER A 158 19.60 38.35 17.55
CA SER A 158 18.44 39.01 18.18
C SER A 158 18.52 40.53 18.16
N SER A 159 19.41 41.11 17.35
CA SER A 159 19.62 42.56 17.23
C SER A 159 18.41 43.26 16.59
N GLY A 160 17.39 43.52 17.40
CA GLY A 160 16.45 44.64 17.21
C GLY A 160 15.29 44.45 16.21
N SER A 161 15.12 43.28 15.58
CA SER A 161 13.94 43.01 14.75
C SER A 161 13.17 41.79 15.24
N ASN A 162 11.84 41.82 15.13
CA ASN A 162 10.95 40.67 15.40
C ASN A 162 11.34 39.42 14.59
N SER A 163 12.16 39.57 13.56
CA SER A 163 12.68 38.47 12.74
C SER A 163 13.78 37.65 13.45
N GLY A 164 14.53 38.25 14.38
CA GLY A 164 15.62 37.56 15.09
C GLY A 164 15.14 36.46 16.05
N SER A 165 14.04 36.71 16.77
CA SER A 165 13.48 35.74 17.71
C SER A 165 12.82 34.55 17.01
N ILE A 166 12.25 34.76 15.81
CA ILE A 166 11.72 33.69 14.96
C ILE A 166 12.82 32.72 14.52
N VAL A 167 13.99 33.24 14.12
CA VAL A 167 15.13 32.39 13.72
C VAL A 167 15.59 31.50 14.86
N VAL A 168 15.66 32.03 16.09
CA VAL A 168 16.02 31.26 17.29
C VAL A 168 14.98 30.17 17.58
N GLY A 169 13.69 30.48 17.45
CA GLY A 169 12.61 29.50 17.60
C GLY A 169 12.71 28.35 16.60
N ILE A 170 12.92 28.65 15.31
CA ILE A 170 13.08 27.64 14.25
C ILE A 170 14.31 26.77 14.49
N LEU A 171 15.46 27.37 14.82
CA LEU A 171 16.69 26.62 15.09
C LEU A 171 16.53 25.69 16.30
N THR A 172 15.87 26.18 17.35
CA THR A 172 15.58 25.36 18.54
C THR A 172 14.66 24.19 18.19
N PHE A 173 13.59 24.44 17.43
CA PHE A 173 12.69 23.39 16.95
C PHE A 173 13.44 22.30 16.17
N LEU A 174 14.28 22.70 15.20
CA LEU A 174 15.05 21.75 14.38
C LEU A 174 16.06 20.96 15.22
N LEU A 175 16.70 21.59 16.19
CA LEU A 175 17.65 20.93 17.09
C LEU A 175 16.94 19.90 17.96
N VAL A 176 15.82 20.27 18.58
CA VAL A 176 15.03 19.37 19.43
C VAL A 176 14.50 18.19 18.61
N LEU A 177 13.91 18.45 17.44
CA LEU A 177 13.42 17.40 16.55
C LEU A 177 14.55 16.45 16.13
N SER A 178 15.73 16.98 15.80
CA SER A 178 16.88 16.16 15.43
C SER A 178 17.35 15.29 16.61
N ALA A 179 17.37 15.85 17.82
CA ALA A 179 17.73 15.13 19.03
C ALA A 179 16.72 14.01 19.36
N GLU A 180 15.43 14.26 19.20
CA GLU A 180 14.37 13.26 19.37
C GLU A 180 14.50 12.12 18.36
N LEU A 181 14.65 12.43 17.07
CA LEU A 181 14.84 11.43 16.02
C LEU A 181 16.10 10.59 16.27
N TYR A 182 17.20 11.24 16.67
CA TYR A 182 18.44 10.55 17.04
C TYR A 182 18.23 9.63 18.24
N PHE A 183 17.56 10.11 19.30
CA PHE A 183 17.29 9.32 20.50
C PHE A 183 16.42 8.09 20.20
N VAL A 184 15.36 8.25 19.42
CA VAL A 184 14.50 7.14 18.98
C VAL A 184 15.29 6.13 18.15
N GLY A 185 16.11 6.60 17.21
CA GLY A 185 16.93 5.72 16.39
C GLY A 185 17.99 4.97 17.20
N TRP A 186 18.61 5.64 18.17
CA TRP A 186 19.55 5.04 19.11
C TRP A 186 18.88 3.97 19.98
N LEU A 187 17.70 4.28 20.54
CA LEU A 187 16.91 3.33 21.32
C LEU A 187 16.53 2.11 20.49
N GLY A 188 16.11 2.30 19.23
CA GLY A 188 15.79 1.22 18.29
C GLY A 188 16.98 0.29 18.05
N ARG A 189 18.16 0.86 17.85
CA ARG A 189 19.39 0.08 17.69
C ARG A 189 19.73 -0.74 18.94
N MET A 190 19.52 -0.18 20.14
CA MET A 190 19.80 -0.88 21.39
C MET A 190 18.83 -2.01 21.70
N THR A 191 17.53 -1.82 21.45
CA THR A 191 16.50 -2.78 21.87
C THR A 191 16.16 -3.80 20.78
N LYS A 192 16.18 -3.38 19.51
CA LYS A 192 15.73 -4.18 18.35
C LYS A 192 16.81 -4.40 17.30
N GLY A 193 18.02 -3.92 17.53
CA GLY A 193 19.18 -4.12 16.64
C GLY A 193 19.18 -3.24 15.38
N THR A 194 18.10 -2.51 15.09
CA THR A 194 18.01 -1.63 13.92
C THR A 194 17.51 -0.24 14.33
N SER A 195 18.10 0.82 13.76
CA SER A 195 17.74 2.20 14.11
C SER A 195 16.35 2.62 13.61
N SER A 196 15.80 1.89 12.64
CA SER A 196 14.48 2.15 12.05
C SER A 196 13.32 1.49 12.81
N ALA A 197 13.61 0.63 13.80
CA ALA A 197 12.66 -0.30 14.38
C ALA A 197 11.46 0.34 15.12
N TYR A 198 11.62 1.56 15.61
CA TYR A 198 10.54 2.32 16.26
C TYR A 198 9.80 3.24 15.29
N PHE A 199 10.43 3.59 14.16
CA PHE A 199 9.81 4.45 13.15
C PHE A 199 8.74 3.72 12.35
N PHE A 200 8.89 2.42 12.15
CA PHE A 200 7.97 1.61 11.35
C PHE A 200 7.25 0.57 12.20
N VAL A 201 6.04 0.23 11.80
CA VAL A 201 5.30 -0.90 12.37
C VAL A 201 5.94 -2.19 11.87
N GLU A 202 6.41 -3.03 12.79
CA GLU A 202 6.93 -4.35 12.47
C GLU A 202 5.78 -5.35 12.34
N PRO A 203 5.70 -6.10 11.22
CA PRO A 203 4.71 -7.17 11.09
C PRO A 203 4.91 -8.19 12.21
N ASN A 204 3.84 -8.49 12.94
CA ASN A 204 3.82 -9.58 13.89
C ASN A 204 3.66 -10.94 13.17
N LEU A 205 3.67 -12.05 13.92
CA LEU A 205 3.55 -13.39 13.33
C LEU A 205 2.19 -13.60 12.64
N PHE A 206 1.10 -13.12 13.21
CA PHE A 206 -0.24 -13.19 12.63
C PHE A 206 -0.33 -12.34 11.36
N ASP A 207 0.29 -11.15 11.34
CA ASP A 207 0.35 -10.32 10.13
C ASP A 207 1.07 -11.08 8.99
N ALA A 208 2.15 -11.81 9.30
CA ALA A 208 2.84 -12.63 8.30
C ALA A 208 1.97 -13.79 7.78
N GLU A 209 1.17 -14.41 8.64
CA GLU A 209 0.18 -15.42 8.27
C GLU A 209 -0.92 -14.82 7.38
N ASP A 210 -1.43 -13.64 7.71
CA ASP A 210 -2.46 -12.93 6.95
C ASP A 210 -1.96 -12.48 5.57
N ILE A 211 -0.71 -11.99 5.48
CA ILE A 211 -0.05 -11.68 4.21
C ILE A 211 0.07 -12.93 3.34
N THR A 212 0.43 -14.05 3.96
CA THR A 212 0.55 -15.34 3.28
C THR A 212 -0.82 -15.81 2.80
N ALA A 213 -1.85 -15.75 3.65
CA ALA A 213 -3.23 -16.09 3.32
C ALA A 213 -3.77 -15.21 2.18
N MET A 214 -3.48 -13.91 2.20
CA MET A 214 -3.82 -12.97 1.12
C MET A 214 -3.17 -13.39 -0.20
N SER A 215 -1.88 -13.74 -0.22
CA SER A 215 -1.18 -14.16 -1.43
C SER A 215 -1.76 -15.47 -2.00
N PHE A 216 -2.09 -16.43 -1.14
CA PHE A 216 -2.77 -17.67 -1.53
C PHE A 216 -4.18 -17.42 -2.04
N ALA A 217 -4.90 -16.48 -1.41
CA ALA A 217 -6.23 -16.10 -1.85
C ALA A 217 -6.19 -15.47 -3.25
N ALA A 218 -5.24 -14.58 -3.50
CA ALA A 218 -4.99 -14.03 -4.82
C ALA A 218 -4.70 -15.12 -5.85
N HIS A 219 -3.76 -16.02 -5.56
CA HIS A 219 -3.42 -17.12 -6.46
C HIS A 219 -4.61 -18.02 -6.76
N LYS A 220 -5.34 -18.48 -5.74
CA LYS A 220 -6.53 -19.33 -5.93
C LYS A 220 -7.66 -18.61 -6.66
N SER A 221 -7.86 -17.32 -6.43
CA SER A 221 -8.85 -16.51 -7.18
C SER A 221 -8.48 -16.39 -8.66
N ILE A 222 -7.20 -16.27 -8.97
CA ILE A 222 -6.71 -16.28 -10.36
C ILE A 222 -7.02 -17.62 -11.02
N LEU A 223 -6.65 -18.74 -10.39
CA LEU A 223 -6.90 -20.07 -10.96
C LEU A 223 -8.40 -20.29 -11.20
N ARG A 224 -9.25 -19.93 -10.23
CA ARG A 224 -10.71 -20.04 -10.39
C ARG A 224 -11.26 -19.15 -11.50
N ALA A 225 -10.72 -17.94 -11.67
CA ALA A 225 -11.10 -17.05 -12.75
C ALA A 225 -10.72 -17.63 -14.11
N LEU A 226 -9.50 -18.16 -14.25
CA LEU A 226 -9.02 -18.76 -15.49
C LEU A 226 -9.84 -20.00 -15.86
N ASP A 227 -10.09 -20.89 -14.90
CA ASP A 227 -10.95 -22.07 -15.08
C ASP A 227 -12.35 -21.67 -15.55
N LYS A 228 -12.95 -20.63 -14.93
CA LYS A 228 -14.26 -20.12 -15.32
C LYS A 228 -14.30 -19.54 -16.74
N THR A 229 -13.17 -19.00 -17.23
CA THR A 229 -13.03 -18.54 -18.62
C THR A 229 -12.77 -19.66 -19.64
N GLY A 230 -12.71 -20.92 -19.21
CA GLY A 230 -12.43 -22.09 -20.04
C GLY A 230 -10.94 -22.31 -20.33
N ILE A 231 -10.06 -21.75 -19.48
CA ILE A 231 -8.61 -21.97 -19.56
C ILE A 231 -8.25 -23.13 -18.64
N ASP A 232 -7.65 -24.17 -19.20
CA ASP A 232 -7.20 -25.32 -18.43
C ASP A 232 -6.02 -24.93 -17.53
N THR A 233 -6.28 -24.88 -16.23
CA THR A 233 -5.27 -24.52 -15.22
C THR A 233 -4.16 -25.55 -15.07
N SER A 234 -4.32 -26.78 -15.59
CA SER A 234 -3.28 -27.80 -15.59
C SER A 234 -2.09 -27.47 -16.50
N GLN A 235 -2.30 -26.58 -17.48
CA GLN A 235 -1.26 -26.09 -18.38
C GLN A 235 -0.42 -24.99 -17.74
N LEU A 236 -0.85 -24.44 -16.61
CA LEU A 236 -0.14 -23.37 -15.92
C LEU A 236 1.08 -23.93 -15.19
N ARG A 237 2.17 -23.18 -15.22
CA ARG A 237 3.37 -23.44 -14.42
C ARG A 237 3.06 -23.13 -12.96
N LEU A 238 2.51 -24.11 -12.25
CA LEU A 238 2.21 -23.97 -10.83
C LEU A 238 3.50 -23.75 -10.04
N LYS A 239 3.49 -22.72 -9.19
CA LYS A 239 4.58 -22.46 -8.28
C LYS A 239 4.60 -23.53 -7.20
N GLN A 240 5.57 -24.44 -7.28
CA GLN A 240 5.70 -25.55 -6.33
C GLN A 240 6.24 -25.11 -4.96
N GLN A 241 6.96 -23.98 -4.89
CA GLN A 241 7.55 -23.46 -3.65
C GLN A 241 7.27 -21.97 -3.47
N PHE A 242 6.58 -21.62 -2.39
CA PHE A 242 6.41 -20.24 -1.95
C PHE A 242 7.58 -19.87 -1.06
N LYS A 243 8.35 -18.84 -1.43
CA LYS A 243 9.43 -18.32 -0.58
C LYS A 243 8.84 -17.25 0.34
N GLY A 244 8.53 -17.61 1.58
CA GLY A 244 8.28 -16.66 2.65
C GLY A 244 9.62 -16.15 3.18
N GLY A 245 10.06 -14.97 2.76
CA GLY A 245 11.34 -14.41 3.20
C GLY A 245 11.26 -13.87 4.63
N ARG A 246 12.00 -14.48 5.57
CA ARG A 246 12.62 -13.75 6.70
C ARG A 246 14.09 -13.55 6.36
N THR A 247 14.49 -12.32 6.08
CA THR A 247 15.89 -11.94 5.81
C THR A 247 16.70 -11.81 7.11
N THR A 248 16.59 -12.74 8.07
CA THR A 248 17.32 -12.65 9.34
C THR A 248 17.81 -13.97 9.96
N GLU A 249 17.78 -15.10 9.27
CA GLU A 249 18.55 -16.29 9.71
C GLU A 249 19.67 -16.60 8.72
N SER A 250 20.74 -15.81 8.82
CA SER A 250 22.07 -16.21 8.36
C SER A 250 22.68 -17.12 9.42
N VAL A 251 23.00 -18.36 9.02
CA VAL A 251 23.93 -19.26 9.70
C VAL A 251 25.31 -18.60 9.81
#